data_AF-A0ABD1KRT8-F1
#
_entry.id   AF-A0ABD1KRT8-F1
#
_cell.length_a   1.000
_cell.length_b   1.000
_cell.length_c   1.000
_cell.angle_alpha   90.00
_cell.angle_beta   90.00
_cell.angle_gamma   90.00
#
_symmetry.space_group_name_H-M   'P 1'
#
loop_
_entity.id
_entity.type
_entity.pdbx_description
1 polymer ?
#
loop_
_entity_poly.entity_id
_entity_poly.type
_entity_poly.pdbx_seq_one_letter_code
_entity_poly.pdbx_strand_id
1 'polypeptide(L)'
;MSRLAQSVAALSAENREKGRGVAVLSAARRIEHLKNSRDTCNFDREFTKMPTELTPTDKLFIMNLDQDEFLGFSYTNPEYVAPV
;
A
#
# COMPACT_ATOMS: atom_id res chain seq x y z
N MET A 1 -3.84 5.51 -47.80
CA MET A 1 -3.94 6.04 -46.41
C MET A 1 -5.12 5.32 -45.75
N SER A 2 -4.83 4.36 -44.86
CA SER A 2 -5.75 3.28 -44.49
C SER A 2 -6.83 3.68 -43.49
N ARG A 3 -8.00 3.02 -43.57
CA ARG A 3 -9.13 3.13 -42.61
C ARG A 3 -8.73 2.91 -41.15
N LEU A 4 -7.56 2.30 -40.91
CA LEU A 4 -6.98 2.12 -39.59
C LEU A 4 -6.67 3.46 -38.89
N ALA A 5 -6.21 4.48 -39.63
CA ALA A 5 -5.87 5.79 -39.06
C ALA A 5 -7.12 6.56 -38.59
N GLN A 6 -8.24 6.42 -39.30
CA GLN A 6 -9.53 7.01 -38.90
C GLN A 6 -10.14 6.31 -37.68
N SER A 7 -9.93 4.99 -37.53
CA SER A 7 -10.42 4.23 -36.37
C SER A 7 -9.68 4.61 -35.08
N VAL A 8 -8.36 4.83 -35.13
CA VAL A 8 -7.57 5.28 -33.97
C VAL A 8 -7.92 6.72 -33.56
N ALA A 9 -8.17 7.60 -34.53
CA ALA A 9 -8.59 8.99 -34.25
C ALA A 9 -9.99 9.06 -33.60
N ALA A 10 -10.93 8.23 -34.05
CA ALA A 10 -12.28 8.17 -33.48
C ALA A 10 -12.29 7.61 -32.03
N LEU A 11 -11.49 6.57 -31.76
CA LEU A 11 -11.28 6.04 -30.41
C LEU A 11 -10.61 7.06 -29.47
N SER A 12 -9.74 7.95 -29.99
CA SER A 12 -9.13 9.02 -29.21
C SER A 12 -10.10 10.18 -28.93
N ALA A 13 -11.07 10.43 -29.80
CA ALA A 13 -12.07 11.48 -29.64
C ALA A 13 -13.20 11.06 -28.68
N GLU A 14 -13.65 9.80 -28.73
CA GLU A 14 -14.70 9.32 -27.83
C GLU A 14 -14.24 9.22 -26.37
N ASN A 15 -12.93 9.03 -26.14
CA ASN A 15 -12.33 9.09 -24.80
C ASN A 15 -12.18 10.52 -24.24
N ARG A 16 -12.40 11.55 -25.07
CA ARG A 16 -12.30 12.96 -24.67
C ARG A 16 -13.63 13.53 -24.18
N GLU A 17 -14.76 12.97 -24.60
CA GLU A 17 -16.09 13.53 -24.34
C GLU A 17 -16.83 12.84 -23.18
N LYS A 18 -16.48 11.59 -22.86
CA LYS A 18 -16.86 10.98 -21.59
C LYS A 18 -15.74 11.27 -20.61
N GLY A 19 -15.94 12.24 -19.70
CA GLY A 19 -15.05 12.63 -18.59
C GLY A 19 -14.71 11.53 -17.58
N ARG A 20 -14.58 10.28 -18.04
CA ARG A 20 -14.13 9.12 -17.30
C ARG A 20 -12.61 9.12 -17.12
N GLY A 21 -11.84 9.83 -17.94
CA GLY A 21 -10.38 10.00 -17.71
C GLY A 21 -10.03 10.82 -16.46
N VAL A 22 -10.92 11.72 -16.04
CA VAL A 22 -10.76 12.52 -14.81
C VAL A 22 -11.42 11.81 -13.61
N ALA A 23 -12.44 10.97 -13.85
CA ALA A 23 -13.09 10.20 -12.79
C ALA A 23 -12.20 9.10 -12.18
N VAL A 24 -11.29 8.49 -12.96
CA VAL A 24 -10.31 7.54 -12.40
C VAL A 24 -9.28 8.28 -11.53
N LEU A 25 -8.89 9.50 -11.90
CA LEU A 25 -7.98 10.34 -11.13
C LEU A 25 -8.67 11.02 -9.92
N SER A 26 -9.99 11.25 -9.96
CA SER A 26 -10.74 11.79 -8.81
C SER A 26 -11.06 10.74 -7.76
N ALA A 27 -11.18 9.46 -8.13
CA ALA A 27 -11.19 8.36 -7.18
C ALA A 27 -9.82 8.19 -6.49
N ALA A 28 -8.73 8.44 -7.22
CA ALA A 28 -7.36 8.48 -6.69
C ALA A 28 -7.07 9.72 -5.80
N ARG A 29 -8.02 10.66 -5.68
CA ARG A 29 -7.90 11.89 -4.88
C ARG A 29 -8.95 11.95 -3.76
N ARG A 30 -9.23 10.84 -3.09
CA ARG A 30 -9.46 10.94 -1.64
C ARG A 30 -8.09 11.17 -1.03
N ILE A 31 -7.62 12.42 -1.06
CA ILE A 31 -6.48 12.84 -0.26
C ILE A 31 -6.87 12.50 1.17
N GLU A 32 -6.23 11.47 1.70
CA GLU A 32 -6.30 11.10 3.10
C GLU A 32 -6.03 12.37 3.91
N HIS A 33 -7.03 12.82 4.67
CA HIS A 33 -6.89 14.01 5.52
C HIS A 33 -6.11 13.63 6.77
N LEU A 34 -4.80 13.42 6.61
CA LEU A 34 -3.87 13.10 7.67
C LEU A 34 -3.46 14.38 8.39
N LYS A 35 -3.69 14.44 9.70
CA LYS A 35 -3.38 15.62 10.50
C LYS A 35 -1.88 15.77 10.76
N ASN A 36 -1.16 14.66 10.84
CA ASN A 36 0.29 14.60 11.04
C ASN A 36 0.83 13.20 10.66
N SER A 37 2.15 13.01 10.71
CA SER A 37 2.82 11.75 10.33
C SER A 37 2.49 10.54 11.22
N ARG A 38 1.86 10.76 12.39
CA ARG A 38 1.43 9.72 13.35
C ARG A 38 -0.09 9.57 13.41
N ASP A 39 -0.84 10.20 12.50
CA ASP A 39 -2.30 10.10 12.50
C ASP A 39 -2.75 8.67 12.15
N THR A 40 -3.65 8.12 12.96
CA THR A 40 -4.17 6.76 12.80
C THR A 40 -5.65 6.73 12.41
N CYS A 41 -6.20 7.84 11.92
CA CYS A 41 -7.62 7.99 11.62
C CYS A 41 -8.19 6.99 10.60
N ASN A 42 -7.32 6.38 9.79
CA ASN A 42 -7.67 5.37 8.78
C ASN A 42 -7.54 3.92 9.28
N PHE A 43 -7.15 3.73 10.54
CA PHE A 43 -7.09 2.43 11.19
C PHE A 43 -8.28 2.25 12.12
N ASP A 44 -8.67 1.01 12.38
CA ASP A 44 -9.69 0.72 13.38
C ASP A 44 -9.23 1.21 14.76
N ARG A 45 -10.17 1.81 15.49
CA ARG A 45 -9.93 2.30 16.84
C ARG A 45 -9.74 1.18 17.84
N GLU A 46 -10.24 -0.02 17.56
CA GLU A 46 -9.99 -1.17 18.42
C GLU A 46 -8.48 -1.45 18.50
N PHE A 47 -7.78 -1.52 17.36
CA PHE A 47 -6.34 -1.78 17.36
C PHE A 47 -5.51 -0.63 17.92
N THR A 48 -5.84 0.61 17.57
CA THR A 48 -5.04 1.79 17.95
C THR A 48 -5.16 2.18 19.42
N LYS A 49 -6.14 1.63 20.14
CA LYS A 49 -6.30 1.78 21.59
C LYS A 49 -5.66 0.67 22.41
N MET A 50 -5.33 -0.47 21.79
CA MET A 50 -4.67 -1.55 22.52
C MET A 50 -3.27 -1.11 22.97
N PRO A 51 -2.74 -1.66 24.07
CA PRO A 51 -1.36 -1.46 24.46
C PRO A 51 -0.40 -1.90 23.34
N THR A 52 0.67 -1.13 23.12
CA THR A 52 1.73 -1.49 22.16
C THR A 52 2.70 -2.47 22.80
N GLU A 53 2.22 -3.68 23.08
CA GLU A 53 2.99 -4.74 23.73
C GLU A 53 2.98 -6.03 22.90
N LEU A 54 4.07 -6.80 23.01
CA LEU A 54 4.13 -8.13 22.41
C LEU A 54 3.40 -9.10 23.34
N THR A 55 2.52 -9.92 22.77
CA THR A 55 1.89 -11.01 23.53
C THR A 55 2.97 -11.92 24.12
N PRO A 56 2.96 -12.17 25.44
CA PRO A 56 3.92 -13.08 26.06
C PRO A 56 3.85 -14.47 25.42
N THR A 57 5.00 -15.02 25.05
CA THR A 57 5.12 -16.37 24.48
C THR A 57 5.60 -17.37 25.54
N ASP A 58 5.09 -18.60 25.50
CA ASP A 58 5.61 -19.68 26.33
C ASP A 58 6.98 -20.16 25.81
N LYS A 59 7.99 -20.12 26.68
CA LYS A 59 9.37 -20.48 26.34
C LYS A 59 9.49 -21.92 25.84
N LEU A 60 8.70 -22.85 26.37
CA LEU A 60 8.76 -24.25 25.95
C LEU A 60 8.25 -24.40 24.52
N PHE A 61 7.25 -23.63 24.11
CA PHE A 61 6.79 -23.62 22.73
C PHE A 61 7.86 -23.05 21.80
N ILE A 62 8.48 -21.92 22.16
CA ILE A 62 9.53 -21.30 21.34
C ILE A 62 10.75 -22.22 21.19
N MET A 63 11.15 -22.92 22.26
CA MET A 63 12.29 -23.86 22.23
C MET A 63 12.07 -25.09 21.35
N ASN A 64 10.80 -25.46 21.10
CA ASN A 64 10.45 -26.61 20.28
C ASN A 64 10.26 -26.24 18.79
N LEU A 65 10.44 -24.97 18.42
CA LEU A 65 10.42 -24.54 17.02
C LEU A 65 11.77 -24.84 16.36
N ASP A 66 11.73 -25.37 15.13
CA ASP A 66 12.91 -25.46 14.29
C ASP A 66 13.36 -24.05 13.89
N GLN A 67 14.54 -23.63 14.36
CA GLN A 67 15.07 -22.30 14.10
C GLN A 67 15.68 -22.20 12.70
N ASP A 68 16.03 -23.32 12.07
CA ASP A 68 16.64 -23.31 10.75
C ASP A 68 15.63 -22.91 9.66
N GLU A 69 14.33 -23.03 9.92
CA GLU A 69 13.25 -22.52 9.06
C GLU A 69 13.31 -21.00 8.84
N PHE A 70 14.00 -20.26 9.72
CA PHE A 70 14.14 -18.80 9.65
C PHE A 70 15.51 -18.36 9.09
N LEU A 71 16.34 -19.29 8.60
CA LEU A 71 17.60 -18.94 7.95
C LEU A 71 17.35 -18.10 6.69
N GLY A 72 18.04 -16.96 6.60
CA GLY A 72 17.85 -16.01 5.50
C GLY A 72 16.62 -15.11 5.64
N PHE A 73 15.91 -15.14 6.77
CA PHE A 73 14.74 -14.27 7.01
C PHE A 73 15.13 -12.77 7.10
N SER A 74 16.32 -12.47 7.63
CA SER A 74 16.76 -11.08 7.80
C SER A 74 16.98 -10.40 6.45
N TYR A 75 16.25 -9.30 6.22
CA TYR A 75 16.41 -8.42 5.08
C TYR A 75 16.46 -6.96 5.55
N THR A 76 17.33 -6.17 4.94
CA THR A 76 17.33 -4.71 5.08
C THR A 76 17.33 -4.13 3.67
N ASN A 77 16.45 -3.18 3.41
CA ASN A 77 16.42 -2.49 2.13
C ASN A 77 17.77 -1.79 1.88
N PRO A 78 18.50 -2.09 0.80
CA PRO A 78 19.80 -1.45 0.50
C PRO A 78 19.73 0.08 0.39
N GLU A 79 18.57 0.62 0.01
CA GLU A 79 18.33 2.07 -0.11
C GLU A 79 17.98 2.73 1.23
N TYR A 80 17.89 1.97 2.32
CA TYR A 80 17.56 2.51 3.64
C TYR A 80 18.77 3.20 4.26
N VAL A 81 18.69 4.53 4.39
CA VAL A 81 19.67 5.34 5.13
C VAL A 81 19.14 5.54 6.55
N ALA A 82 19.75 4.87 7.53
CA ALA A 82 19.38 5.01 8.93
C ALA A 82 19.59 6.46 9.41
N PRO A 83 18.65 7.03 10.18
CA PRO A 83 18.88 8.31 10.85
C PRO A 83 20.04 8.20 11.86
N VAL A 84 20.91 9.20 11.88
CA VAL A 84 21.95 9.38 12.92
C VAL A 84 21.39 10.00 14.19
#